data_AF-A0AA41KAR1-F1
#
_entry.id   AF-A0AA41KAR1-F1
#
_cell.length_a   1.000
_cell.length_b   1.000
_cell.length_c   1.000
_cell.angle_alpha   90.00
_cell.angle_beta   90.00
_cell.angle_gamma   90.00
#
_symmetry.space_group_name_H-M   'P 1'
#
loop_
_entity.id
_entity.type
_entity.pdbx_description
1 polymer ?
#
loop_
_entity_poly.entity_id
_entity_poly.type
_entity_poly.pdbx_seq_one_letter_code
_entity_poly.pdbx_strand_id
1 'polypeptide(L)'
;MKLNVKLMPAFMTVLSALYFIYVLSGGDTTLSADAVGGDPGGKVLPLAMAVFMFAGFLYITLKERPDGQGMDPGTKKLFITTLLLSVLYVLLIRHIGFILLSSVLLYCLEYIYTTIDQDRDMKQAVLGGLGTMGITVLAYLIMRTITKSLMHLGRIGTLPGIFTASTFQAMISLVYVALFTFAAGRTLCRRLKAGGMKQIADPGLLTLATVLFLYVVFKQFFSVNLAPGILDF
;
A
#
# COMPACT_ATOMS: atom_id res chain seq x y z
N MET A 1 -14.34 -23.93 -32.77
CA MET A 1 -13.01 -23.39 -32.43
C MET A 1 -12.83 -23.54 -30.92
N LYS A 2 -12.06 -24.54 -30.44
CA LYS A 2 -11.81 -24.68 -29.00
C LYS A 2 -10.85 -23.56 -28.62
N LEU A 3 -11.38 -22.49 -28.03
CA LEU A 3 -10.56 -21.49 -27.36
C LEU A 3 -9.88 -22.20 -26.20
N ASN A 4 -8.65 -22.67 -26.42
CA ASN A 4 -7.75 -23.05 -25.34
C ASN A 4 -7.34 -21.76 -24.68
N VAL A 5 -8.04 -21.39 -23.60
CA VAL A 5 -7.78 -20.18 -22.83
C VAL A 5 -6.95 -20.56 -21.61
N LYS A 6 -5.96 -19.75 -21.23
CA LYS A 6 -5.28 -19.94 -19.95
C LYS A 6 -6.31 -19.76 -18.81
N LEU A 7 -6.35 -20.74 -17.91
CA LEU A 7 -7.39 -20.85 -16.88
C LEU A 7 -7.40 -19.65 -15.90
N MET A 8 -6.23 -19.07 -15.64
CA MET A 8 -6.04 -18.01 -14.66
C MET A 8 -6.54 -16.63 -15.14
N PRO A 9 -6.16 -16.12 -16.33
CA PRO A 9 -6.78 -14.92 -16.90
C PRO A 9 -8.31 -15.05 -17.00
N ALA A 10 -8.80 -16.19 -17.48
CA ALA A 10 -10.23 -16.46 -17.60
C ALA A 10 -10.95 -16.38 -16.25
N PHE A 11 -10.39 -16.99 -15.20
CA PHE A 11 -10.93 -16.92 -13.86
C PHE A 11 -10.97 -15.49 -13.32
N MET A 12 -9.91 -14.69 -13.54
CA MET A 12 -9.87 -13.28 -13.15
C MET A 12 -10.86 -12.41 -13.94
N THR A 13 -11.10 -12.72 -15.22
CA THR A 13 -12.16 -12.07 -16.02
C THR A 13 -13.55 -12.37 -15.43
N VAL A 14 -13.82 -13.61 -15.03
CA VAL A 14 -15.09 -13.95 -14.38
C VAL A 14 -15.21 -13.25 -13.02
N LEU A 15 -14.16 -13.25 -12.21
CA LEU A 15 -14.15 -12.60 -10.90
C LEU A 15 -14.35 -11.08 -11.00
N SER A 16 -13.71 -10.42 -11.98
CA SER A 16 -13.91 -8.99 -12.24
C SER A 16 -15.30 -8.67 -12.78
N ALA A 17 -15.91 -9.56 -13.59
CA ALA A 17 -17.31 -9.42 -14.00
C ALA A 17 -18.28 -9.55 -12.81
N LEU A 18 -18.05 -10.52 -11.91
CA LEU A 18 -18.82 -10.67 -10.68
C LEU A 18 -18.66 -9.45 -9.76
N TYR A 19 -17.45 -8.91 -9.65
CA TYR A 19 -17.19 -7.68 -8.90
C TYR A 19 -17.92 -6.47 -9.51
N PHE A 20 -17.93 -6.36 -10.85
CA PHE A 20 -18.69 -5.32 -11.56
C PHE A 20 -20.19 -5.41 -11.27
N ILE A 21 -20.77 -6.62 -11.32
CA ILE A 21 -22.18 -6.86 -10.97
C ILE A 21 -22.44 -6.50 -9.50
N TYR A 22 -21.56 -6.91 -8.59
CA TYR A 22 -21.64 -6.58 -7.17
C TYR A 22 -21.69 -5.07 -6.94
N VAL A 23 -20.76 -4.31 -7.54
CA VAL A 23 -20.71 -2.84 -7.42
C VAL A 23 -21.99 -2.18 -7.96
N LEU A 24 -22.52 -2.67 -9.08
CA LEU A 24 -23.79 -2.18 -9.64
C LEU A 24 -25.01 -2.52 -8.77
N SER A 25 -24.98 -3.67 -8.10
CA SER A 25 -26.07 -4.16 -7.23
C SER A 25 -26.10 -3.52 -5.83
N GLY A 26 -25.01 -2.86 -5.41
CA GLY A 26 -24.95 -2.18 -4.11
C GLY A 26 -25.95 -1.03 -4.02
N GLY A 27 -26.71 -0.94 -2.92
CA GLY A 27 -27.88 -0.06 -2.79
C GLY A 27 -27.65 1.44 -2.62
N ASP A 28 -26.41 1.94 -2.49
CA ASP A 28 -26.20 3.34 -2.09
C ASP A 28 -26.02 4.27 -3.30
N THR A 29 -27.11 4.82 -3.81
CA THR A 29 -27.12 5.97 -4.73
C THR A 29 -27.29 7.28 -3.96
N THR A 30 -26.60 7.45 -2.84
CA THR A 30 -26.30 8.80 -2.37
C THR A 30 -24.96 9.18 -2.97
N LEU A 31 -25.01 10.07 -3.96
CA LEU A 31 -23.85 10.89 -4.30
C LEU A 31 -23.47 11.63 -3.01
N SER A 32 -22.51 11.09 -2.24
CA SER A 32 -21.89 11.74 -1.07
C SER A 32 -21.10 13.00 -1.46
N ALA A 33 -21.46 13.64 -2.57
CA ALA A 33 -21.09 15.00 -2.91
C ALA A 33 -21.99 16.04 -2.21
N ASP A 34 -23.20 15.65 -1.74
CA ASP A 34 -24.21 16.60 -1.24
C ASP A 34 -24.36 16.63 0.30
N ALA A 35 -23.55 15.86 1.04
CA ALA A 35 -23.50 15.93 2.50
C ALA A 35 -22.08 16.26 2.96
N VAL A 36 -21.69 17.53 2.78
CA VAL A 36 -20.55 18.17 3.46
C VAL A 36 -19.24 17.38 3.37
N GLY A 37 -18.57 17.46 2.22
CA GLY A 37 -17.14 17.14 2.10
C GLY A 37 -16.77 16.07 1.07
N GLY A 38 -16.77 16.47 -0.20
CA GLY A 38 -15.79 16.05 -1.23
C GLY A 38 -15.34 14.59 -1.28
N ASP A 39 -16.24 13.60 -1.18
CA ASP A 39 -15.95 12.21 -1.55
C ASP A 39 -16.61 11.88 -2.90
N PRO A 40 -15.87 11.88 -4.03
CA PRO A 40 -16.39 11.43 -5.31
C PRO A 40 -16.44 9.90 -5.44
N GLY A 41 -16.10 9.13 -4.39
CA GLY A 41 -15.53 7.79 -4.52
C GLY A 41 -16.40 6.59 -4.15
N GLY A 42 -17.56 6.74 -3.51
CA GLY A 42 -18.30 5.60 -2.93
C GLY A 42 -18.62 4.46 -3.91
N LYS A 43 -18.96 4.79 -5.17
CA LYS A 43 -19.22 3.82 -6.24
C LYS A 43 -18.41 4.05 -7.51
N VAL A 44 -18.09 5.29 -7.84
CA VAL A 44 -17.41 5.65 -9.10
C VAL A 44 -16.02 5.03 -9.18
N LEU A 45 -15.26 5.09 -8.10
CA LEU A 45 -13.90 4.55 -8.06
C LEU A 45 -13.89 3.01 -8.08
N PRO A 46 -14.71 2.29 -7.28
CA PRO A 46 -14.92 0.84 -7.43
C PRO A 46 -15.37 0.43 -8.84
N LEU A 47 -16.28 1.18 -9.45
CA LEU A 47 -16.78 0.91 -10.81
C LEU A 47 -15.70 1.10 -11.87
N ALA A 48 -14.95 2.22 -11.81
CA ALA A 48 -13.85 2.48 -12.74
C ALA A 48 -12.77 1.40 -12.63
N MET A 49 -12.42 0.98 -11.41
CA MET A 49 -11.51 -0.13 -11.18
C MET A 49 -12.06 -1.46 -11.71
N ALA A 50 -13.35 -1.75 -11.48
CA ALA A 50 -13.98 -2.98 -11.97
C ALA A 50 -13.95 -3.06 -13.51
N VAL A 51 -14.29 -1.96 -14.19
CA VAL A 51 -14.23 -1.86 -15.66
C VAL A 51 -12.80 -2.03 -16.17
N PHE A 52 -11.83 -1.35 -15.54
CA PHE A 52 -10.43 -1.43 -15.92
C PHE A 52 -9.86 -2.84 -15.73
N MET A 53 -10.14 -3.49 -14.59
CA MET A 53 -9.75 -4.87 -14.33
C MET A 53 -10.40 -5.83 -15.32
N PHE A 54 -11.70 -5.69 -15.57
CA PHE A 54 -12.41 -6.53 -16.53
C PHE A 54 -11.83 -6.39 -17.94
N ALA A 55 -11.63 -5.17 -18.42
CA ALA A 55 -11.03 -4.90 -19.73
C ALA A 55 -9.60 -5.45 -19.82
N GLY A 56 -8.79 -5.25 -18.79
CA GLY A 56 -7.41 -5.75 -18.72
C GLY A 56 -7.34 -7.27 -18.74
N PHE A 57 -8.10 -7.95 -17.87
CA PHE A 57 -8.12 -9.41 -17.84
C PHE A 57 -8.76 -10.01 -19.09
N LEU A 58 -9.81 -9.40 -19.64
CA LEU A 58 -10.40 -9.83 -20.91
C LEU A 58 -9.37 -9.71 -22.04
N TYR A 59 -8.61 -8.61 -22.11
CA TYR A 59 -7.53 -8.43 -23.08
C TYR A 59 -6.45 -9.51 -22.95
N ILE A 60 -5.98 -9.79 -21.73
CA ILE A 60 -4.98 -10.83 -21.47
C ILE A 60 -5.54 -12.22 -21.84
N THR A 61 -6.78 -12.50 -21.48
CA THR A 61 -7.47 -13.76 -21.79
C THR A 61 -7.61 -14.00 -23.29
N LEU A 62 -7.82 -12.95 -24.07
CA LEU A 62 -7.92 -13.01 -25.53
C LEU A 62 -6.54 -13.07 -26.22
N LYS A 63 -5.53 -12.40 -25.66
CA LYS A 63 -4.19 -12.27 -26.27
C LYS A 63 -3.23 -13.40 -25.90
N GLU A 64 -3.24 -13.86 -24.65
CA GLU A 64 -2.37 -14.95 -24.21
C GLU A 64 -2.96 -16.31 -24.62
N ARG A 65 -2.45 -16.84 -25.75
CA ARG A 65 -2.64 -18.24 -26.08
C ARG A 65 -1.79 -19.11 -25.13
N PRO A 66 -2.27 -20.28 -24.72
CA PRO A 66 -1.54 -21.16 -23.81
C PRO A 66 -0.35 -21.77 -24.55
N ASP A 67 0.87 -21.38 -24.17
CA ASP A 67 2.11 -21.93 -24.72
C ASP A 67 2.41 -23.37 -24.26
N GLY A 68 1.41 -24.10 -23.75
CA GLY A 68 1.56 -25.49 -23.28
C GLY A 68 2.47 -25.68 -22.05
N GLN A 69 3.23 -24.66 -21.65
CA GLN A 69 4.06 -24.68 -20.44
C GLN A 69 3.19 -24.39 -19.22
N GLY A 70 3.07 -25.39 -18.34
CA GLY A 70 2.49 -25.21 -17.01
C GLY A 70 3.30 -24.18 -16.22
N MET A 71 2.60 -23.40 -15.37
CA MET A 71 3.25 -22.43 -14.50
C MET A 71 4.28 -23.12 -13.60
N ASP A 72 5.51 -22.60 -13.59
CA ASP A 72 6.60 -23.12 -12.76
C ASP A 72 6.15 -23.23 -11.28
N PRO A 73 6.47 -24.33 -10.56
CA PRO A 73 6.03 -24.53 -9.18
C PRO A 73 6.43 -23.40 -8.23
N GLY A 74 7.59 -22.78 -8.45
CA GLY A 74 8.07 -21.63 -7.67
C GLY A 74 7.19 -20.39 -7.89
N THR A 75 6.88 -20.10 -9.14
CA THR A 75 5.97 -19.01 -9.53
C THR A 75 4.56 -19.23 -8.98
N LYS A 76 4.06 -20.47 -9.04
CA LYS A 76 2.75 -20.82 -8.48
C LYS A 76 2.70 -20.60 -6.96
N LYS A 77 3.75 -20.99 -6.23
CA LYS A 77 3.85 -20.78 -4.79
C LYS A 77 3.91 -19.29 -4.43
N LEU A 78 4.67 -18.48 -5.19
CA LEU A 78 4.74 -17.03 -5.05
C LEU A 78 3.37 -16.40 -5.25
N PHE A 79 2.68 -16.76 -6.34
CA PHE A 79 1.35 -16.25 -6.64
C PHE A 79 0.34 -16.54 -5.52
N ILE A 80 0.28 -17.79 -5.04
CA ILE A 80 -0.62 -18.18 -3.95
C ILE A 80 -0.28 -17.42 -2.66
N THR A 81 1.01 -17.24 -2.36
CA THR A 81 1.45 -16.51 -1.17
C THR A 81 1.04 -15.04 -1.24
N THR A 82 1.25 -14.38 -2.38
CA THR A 82 0.84 -12.99 -2.61
C THR A 82 -0.68 -12.84 -2.52
N LEU A 83 -1.44 -13.78 -3.08
CA LEU A 83 -2.90 -13.78 -3.01
C LEU A 83 -3.38 -13.88 -1.55
N LEU A 84 -2.85 -14.83 -0.78
CA LEU A 84 -3.20 -14.99 0.63
C LEU A 84 -2.85 -13.75 1.45
N LEU A 85 -1.66 -13.17 1.26
CA LEU A 85 -1.27 -11.94 1.95
C LEU A 85 -2.20 -10.77 1.60
N SER A 86 -2.60 -10.66 0.33
CA SER A 86 -3.48 -9.59 -0.14
C SER A 86 -4.89 -9.71 0.43
N VAL A 87 -5.45 -10.92 0.47
CA VAL A 87 -6.76 -11.19 1.09
C VAL A 87 -6.70 -10.89 2.59
N LEU A 88 -5.65 -11.36 3.27
CA LEU A 88 -5.43 -11.11 4.69
C LEU A 88 -5.30 -9.61 4.99
N TYR A 89 -4.61 -8.87 4.11
CA TYR A 89 -4.50 -7.42 4.19
C TYR A 89 -5.88 -6.74 4.16
N VAL A 90 -6.71 -7.06 3.17
CA VAL A 90 -8.05 -6.45 3.03
C VAL A 90 -8.94 -6.72 4.24
N LEU A 91 -8.86 -7.93 4.82
CA LEU A 91 -9.66 -8.30 5.99
C LEU A 91 -9.20 -7.58 7.26
N LEU A 92 -7.89 -7.44 7.46
CA LEU A 92 -7.32 -6.90 8.69
C LEU A 92 -7.11 -5.39 8.69
N ILE A 93 -7.13 -4.72 7.53
CA ILE A 93 -6.79 -3.29 7.40
C ILE A 93 -7.64 -2.40 8.29
N ARG A 94 -8.93 -2.73 8.45
CA ARG A 94 -9.87 -1.98 9.28
C ARG A 94 -9.54 -2.08 10.78
N HIS A 95 -8.96 -3.19 11.21
CA HIS A 95 -8.69 -3.46 12.63
C HIS A 95 -7.27 -3.04 13.03
N ILE A 96 -6.28 -3.41 12.23
CA ILE A 96 -4.87 -3.17 12.54
C ILE A 96 -4.45 -1.75 12.14
N GLY A 97 -4.95 -1.26 11.00
CA GLY A 97 -4.66 0.08 10.49
C GLY A 97 -3.69 0.08 9.31
N PHE A 98 -3.79 1.13 8.49
CA PHE A 98 -3.09 1.26 7.22
C PHE A 98 -1.57 1.20 7.37
N ILE A 99 -0.98 1.96 8.29
CA ILE A 99 0.48 2.06 8.44
C ILE A 99 1.09 0.70 8.79
N LEU A 100 0.59 0.04 9.84
CA LEU A 100 1.11 -1.24 10.32
C LEU A 100 0.97 -2.34 9.25
N LEU A 101 -0.23 -2.49 8.71
CA LEU A 101 -0.53 -3.61 7.81
C LEU A 101 0.13 -3.43 6.43
N SER A 102 0.23 -2.20 5.94
CA SER A 102 0.93 -1.91 4.68
C SER A 102 2.43 -2.12 4.82
N SER A 103 3.03 -1.75 5.97
CA SER A 103 4.44 -2.04 6.25
C SER A 103 4.72 -3.55 6.26
N VAL A 104 3.86 -4.34 6.89
CA VAL A 104 4.03 -5.80 6.90
C VAL A 104 3.83 -6.39 5.51
N LEU A 105 2.77 -5.99 4.80
CA LEU A 105 2.47 -6.49 3.46
C LEU A 105 3.61 -6.20 2.49
N LEU A 106 4.00 -4.93 2.37
CA LEU A 106 5.03 -4.51 1.41
C LEU A 106 6.39 -5.12 1.75
N TYR A 107 6.76 -5.16 3.05
CA TYR A 107 8.01 -5.80 3.45
C TYR A 107 8.01 -7.29 3.09
N CYS A 108 6.94 -8.01 3.40
CA CYS A 108 6.84 -9.43 3.07
C CYS A 108 6.93 -9.66 1.56
N LEU A 109 6.22 -8.87 0.75
CA LEU A 109 6.31 -8.97 -0.71
C LEU A 109 7.72 -8.69 -1.19
N GLU A 110 8.28 -7.53 -0.85
CA GLU A 110 9.61 -7.11 -1.31
C GLU A 110 10.70 -8.09 -0.86
N TYR A 111 10.63 -8.59 0.36
CA TYR A 111 11.55 -9.61 0.85
C TYR A 111 11.41 -10.91 0.06
N ILE A 112 10.18 -11.40 -0.14
CA ILE A 112 9.90 -12.63 -0.89
C ILE A 112 10.40 -12.53 -2.33
N TYR A 113 10.21 -11.38 -2.99
CA TYR A 113 10.62 -11.13 -4.38
C TYR A 113 12.13 -10.92 -4.53
N THR A 114 12.80 -10.34 -3.54
CA THR A 114 14.26 -10.13 -3.57
C THR A 114 15.06 -11.37 -3.16
N THR A 115 14.43 -12.33 -2.46
CA THR A 115 15.06 -13.59 -2.01
C THR A 115 14.50 -14.83 -2.72
N ILE A 116 14.03 -14.70 -3.98
CA ILE A 116 13.51 -15.83 -4.77
C ILE A 116 14.59 -16.91 -4.99
N ASP A 117 15.84 -16.51 -5.22
CA ASP A 117 16.94 -17.42 -5.59
C ASP A 117 17.90 -17.74 -4.42
N GLN A 118 17.57 -17.38 -3.18
CA GLN A 118 18.47 -17.51 -2.03
C GLN A 118 17.83 -18.27 -0.86
N ASP A 119 18.68 -18.91 -0.06
CA ASP A 119 18.27 -19.64 1.14
C ASP A 119 17.63 -18.66 2.14
N ARG A 120 16.37 -18.91 2.49
CA ARG A 120 15.55 -18.00 3.30
C ARG A 120 15.81 -18.23 4.78
N ASP A 121 16.58 -17.33 5.40
CA ASP A 121 16.67 -17.29 6.85
C ASP A 121 15.41 -16.62 7.44
N MET A 122 14.49 -17.46 7.93
CA MET A 122 13.22 -17.03 8.50
C MET A 122 13.40 -16.09 9.71
N LYS A 123 14.49 -16.22 10.47
CA LYS A 123 14.77 -15.36 11.62
C LYS A 123 15.14 -13.95 11.17
N GLN A 124 15.93 -13.85 10.10
CA GLN A 124 16.30 -12.59 9.48
C GLN A 124 15.09 -11.88 8.86
N ALA A 125 14.20 -12.63 8.21
CA ALA A 125 12.95 -12.10 7.66
C ALA A 125 12.05 -11.51 8.75
N VAL A 126 11.85 -12.23 9.86
CA VAL A 126 10.99 -11.76 10.97
C VAL A 126 11.61 -10.54 11.66
N LEU A 127 12.91 -10.57 11.93
CA LEU A 127 13.60 -9.47 12.60
C LEU A 127 13.64 -8.21 11.72
N GLY A 128 13.84 -8.38 10.41
CA GLY A 128 13.77 -7.30 9.44
C GLY A 128 12.36 -6.72 9.29
N GLY A 129 11.33 -7.56 9.27
CA GLY A 129 9.94 -7.11 9.18
C GLY A 129 9.50 -6.32 10.41
N LEU A 130 9.80 -6.83 11.61
CA LEU A 130 9.50 -6.13 12.87
C LEU A 130 10.29 -4.82 12.98
N GLY A 131 11.57 -4.82 12.60
CA GLY A 131 12.39 -3.61 12.58
C GLY A 131 11.85 -2.55 11.63
N THR A 132 11.49 -2.95 10.40
CA THR A 132 10.95 -2.04 9.38
C THR A 132 9.60 -1.47 9.81
N MET A 133 8.72 -2.31 10.36
CA MET A 133 7.44 -1.90 10.91
C MET A 133 7.64 -0.88 12.05
N GLY A 134 8.51 -1.18 13.01
CA GLY A 134 8.78 -0.30 14.15
C GLY A 134 9.31 1.07 13.74
N ILE A 135 10.25 1.12 12.78
CA ILE A 135 10.80 2.38 12.28
C ILE A 135 9.74 3.16 11.49
N THR A 136 8.92 2.48 10.68
CA THR A 136 7.85 3.15 9.92
C THR A 136 6.81 3.77 10.84
N VAL A 137 6.42 3.06 11.91
CA VAL A 137 5.53 3.58 12.95
C VAL A 137 6.16 4.77 13.68
N LEU A 138 7.43 4.68 14.04
CA LEU A 138 8.14 5.77 14.70
C LEU A 138 8.18 7.03 13.82
N ALA A 139 8.53 6.87 12.54
CA ALA A 139 8.55 7.96 11.56
C ALA A 139 7.17 8.59 11.40
N TYR A 140 6.14 7.76 11.32
CA TYR A 140 4.75 8.19 11.27
C TYR A 140 4.34 9.01 12.51
N LEU A 141 4.69 8.55 13.72
CA LEU A 141 4.36 9.25 14.97
C LEU A 141 5.09 10.60 15.08
N ILE A 142 6.37 10.66 14.70
CA ILE A 142 7.14 11.91 14.66
C ILE A 142 6.50 12.89 13.68
N MET A 143 6.19 12.44 12.46
CA MET A 143 5.51 13.26 11.45
C MET A 143 4.15 13.78 11.95
N ARG A 144 3.35 12.91 12.56
CA ARG A 144 2.04 13.26 13.13
C ARG A 144 2.17 14.29 14.25
N THR A 145 3.19 14.16 15.09
CA THR A 145 3.46 15.11 16.18
C THR A 145 3.89 16.46 15.62
N ILE A 146 4.82 16.50 14.66
CA ILE A 146 5.25 17.74 13.99
C ILE A 146 4.06 18.45 13.37
N THR A 147 3.23 17.73 12.61
CA THR A 147 2.07 18.31 11.94
C THR A 147 0.98 18.79 12.90
N LYS A 148 0.66 18.03 13.96
CA LYS A 148 -0.27 18.47 15.02
C LYS A 148 0.26 19.73 15.73
N SER A 149 1.54 19.77 16.08
CA SER A 149 2.17 20.92 16.75
C SER A 149 2.19 22.17 15.86
N LEU A 150 2.50 22.03 14.57
CA LEU A 150 2.47 23.14 13.61
C LEU A 150 1.06 23.73 13.48
N MET A 151 0.02 22.89 13.40
CA MET A 151 -1.36 23.36 13.38
C MET A 151 -1.75 24.10 14.66
N HIS A 152 -1.36 23.57 15.82
CA HIS A 152 -1.64 24.19 17.10
C HIS A 152 -0.99 25.58 17.22
N LEU A 153 0.29 25.69 16.86
CA LEU A 153 1.03 26.95 16.87
C LEU A 153 0.52 27.95 15.83
N GLY A 154 0.06 27.48 14.66
CA GLY A 154 -0.61 28.31 13.66
C GLY A 154 -1.95 28.85 14.17
N ARG A 155 -2.74 28.04 14.89
CA ARG A 155 -4.03 28.46 15.46
C ARG A 155 -3.91 29.44 16.61
N ILE A 156 -2.85 29.35 17.42
CA ILE A 156 -2.57 30.28 18.52
C ILE A 156 -2.03 31.63 17.99
N GLY A 157 -1.74 31.75 16.69
CA GLY A 157 -1.26 32.99 16.08
C GLY A 157 0.25 33.22 16.27
N THR A 158 0.97 32.27 16.87
CA THR A 158 2.44 32.31 17.01
C THR A 158 3.18 32.07 15.70
N LEU A 159 2.55 31.38 14.73
CA LEU A 159 3.08 31.15 13.39
C LEU A 159 2.18 31.81 12.33
N PRO A 160 2.74 32.23 11.18
CA PRO A 160 1.97 32.75 10.07
C PRO A 160 0.81 31.83 9.66
N GLY A 161 -0.33 32.39 9.25
CA GLY A 161 -1.52 31.61 8.87
C GLY A 161 -1.29 30.56 7.77
N ILE A 162 -0.21 30.69 7.00
CA ILE A 162 0.23 29.69 5.99
C ILE A 162 0.46 28.30 6.63
N PHE A 163 0.87 28.23 7.89
CA PHE A 163 1.07 26.99 8.63
C PHE A 163 -0.23 26.27 9.00
N THR A 164 -1.38 26.93 8.85
CA THR A 164 -2.70 26.31 9.04
C THR A 164 -3.29 25.75 7.73
N ALA A 165 -2.68 26.07 6.58
CA ALA A 165 -3.12 25.56 5.29
C ALA A 165 -2.78 24.07 5.14
N SER A 166 -3.77 23.27 4.75
CA SER A 166 -3.63 21.82 4.53
C SER A 166 -2.57 21.48 3.47
N THR A 167 -2.46 22.31 2.43
CA THR A 167 -1.47 22.17 1.35
C THR A 167 -0.04 22.36 1.85
N PHE A 168 0.17 23.32 2.75
CA PHE A 168 1.48 23.59 3.33
C PHE A 168 1.91 22.47 4.29
N GLN A 169 0.96 21.94 5.08
CA GLN A 169 1.17 20.75 5.91
C GLN A 169 1.54 19.51 5.07
N ALA A 170 0.88 19.33 3.93
CA ALA A 170 1.18 18.26 2.99
C ALA A 170 2.61 18.36 2.45
N MET A 171 3.04 19.57 2.08
CA MET A 171 4.41 19.83 1.64
C MET A 171 5.45 19.55 2.73
N ILE A 172 5.23 20.02 3.96
CA ILE A 172 6.14 19.76 5.09
C ILE A 172 6.26 18.26 5.35
N SER A 173 5.16 17.53 5.32
CA SER A 173 5.15 16.08 5.54
C SER A 173 5.87 15.34 4.40
N LEU A 174 5.70 15.77 3.16
CA LEU A 174 6.41 15.21 2.02
C LEU A 174 7.92 15.43 2.12
N VAL A 175 8.34 16.65 2.50
CA VAL A 175 9.75 16.96 2.79
C VAL A 175 10.28 16.11 3.95
N TYR A 176 9.49 15.95 5.01
CA TYR A 176 9.84 15.07 6.13
C TYR A 176 10.06 13.63 5.67
N VAL A 177 9.15 13.06 4.88
CA VAL A 177 9.28 11.68 4.38
C VAL A 177 10.54 11.53 3.51
N ALA A 178 10.82 12.50 2.63
CA ALA A 178 12.02 12.48 1.80
C ALA A 178 13.31 12.54 2.64
N LEU A 179 13.39 13.47 3.60
CA LEU A 179 14.55 13.63 4.48
C LEU A 179 14.74 12.43 5.41
N PHE A 180 13.65 11.91 5.98
CA PHE A 180 13.69 10.75 6.87
C PHE A 180 14.13 9.49 6.11
N THR A 181 13.57 9.25 4.92
CA THR A 181 13.98 8.13 4.06
C THR A 181 15.45 8.24 3.67
N PHE A 182 15.91 9.44 3.30
CA PHE A 182 17.32 9.67 2.99
C PHE A 182 18.24 9.43 4.19
N ALA A 183 17.85 9.91 5.38
CA ALA A 183 18.60 9.70 6.61
C ALA A 183 18.65 8.21 7.00
N ALA A 184 17.53 7.50 6.93
CA ALA A 184 17.44 6.06 7.17
C ALA A 184 18.30 5.26 6.18
N GLY A 185 18.28 5.63 4.90
CA GLY A 185 19.12 5.02 3.87
C GLY A 185 20.62 5.24 4.12
N ARG A 186 21.02 6.46 4.51
CA ARG A 186 22.43 6.81 4.74
C ARG A 186 22.99 6.22 6.03
N THR A 187 22.18 6.05 7.08
CA THR A 187 22.63 5.58 8.39
C THR A 187 22.34 4.10 8.59
N LEU A 188 21.05 3.73 8.62
CA LEU A 188 20.57 2.41 8.97
C LEU A 188 20.88 1.39 7.87
N CYS A 189 20.51 1.70 6.62
CA CYS A 189 20.77 0.76 5.52
C CYS A 189 22.27 0.60 5.28
N ARG A 190 23.09 1.66 5.40
CA ARG A 190 24.55 1.50 5.29
C ARG A 190 25.12 0.60 6.38
N ARG A 191 24.68 0.74 7.64
CA ARG A 191 25.13 -0.14 8.73
C ARG A 191 24.68 -1.59 8.52
N LEU A 192 23.43 -1.81 8.12
CA LEU A 192 22.91 -3.15 7.83
C LEU A 192 23.63 -3.79 6.63
N LYS A 193 23.90 -3.01 5.57
CA LYS A 193 24.67 -3.48 4.41
C LYS A 193 26.13 -3.80 4.78
N ALA A 194 26.74 -3.04 5.69
CA ALA A 194 28.08 -3.32 6.21
C ALA A 194 28.12 -4.58 7.07
N GLY A 195 27.03 -4.91 7.78
CA GLY A 195 26.86 -6.15 8.52
C GLY A 195 26.41 -7.36 7.69
N GLY A 196 26.41 -7.27 6.35
CA GLY A 196 26.02 -8.37 5.46
C GLY A 196 24.50 -8.56 5.26
N MET A 197 23.65 -7.77 5.94
CA MET A 197 22.19 -7.90 5.91
C MET A 197 21.54 -7.10 4.77
N LYS A 198 22.10 -7.16 3.56
CA LYS A 198 21.59 -6.39 2.41
C LYS A 198 20.15 -6.77 2.04
N GLN A 199 19.81 -8.05 2.16
CA GLN A 199 18.50 -8.63 1.87
C GLN A 199 17.36 -8.05 2.74
N ILE A 200 17.68 -7.48 3.90
CA ILE A 200 16.70 -6.81 4.76
C ILE A 200 16.70 -5.30 4.53
N ALA A 201 17.88 -4.73 4.30
CA ALA A 201 18.05 -3.28 4.22
C ALA A 201 17.33 -2.65 3.02
N ASP A 202 17.33 -3.31 1.87
CA ASP A 202 16.73 -2.78 0.64
C ASP A 202 15.19 -2.87 0.66
N PRO A 203 14.57 -4.03 0.96
CA PRO A 203 13.13 -4.11 1.21
C PRO A 203 12.65 -3.21 2.35
N GLY A 204 13.43 -3.13 3.44
CA GLY A 204 13.06 -2.28 4.58
C GLY A 204 12.95 -0.80 4.21
N LEU A 205 13.90 -0.30 3.42
CA LEU A 205 13.91 1.10 3.01
C LEU A 205 12.79 1.42 2.01
N LEU A 206 12.56 0.53 1.05
CA LEU A 206 11.57 0.75 0.00
C LEU A 206 10.14 0.66 0.56
N THR A 207 9.90 -0.30 1.46
CA THR A 207 8.67 -0.38 2.23
C THR A 207 8.43 0.89 3.04
N LEU A 208 9.42 1.36 3.80
CA LEU A 208 9.29 2.57 4.62
C LEU A 208 8.95 3.80 3.77
N ALA A 209 9.67 4.00 2.67
CA ALA A 209 9.47 5.11 1.75
C ALA A 209 8.04 5.08 1.17
N THR A 210 7.63 3.90 0.70
CA THR A 210 6.34 3.71 0.03
C THR A 210 5.18 3.92 0.99
N VAL A 211 5.19 3.32 2.19
CA VAL A 211 4.08 3.46 3.16
C VAL A 211 3.91 4.91 3.61
N LEU A 212 5.00 5.59 3.93
CA LEU A 212 4.93 6.99 4.38
C LEU A 212 4.51 7.92 3.24
N PHE A 213 5.01 7.70 2.03
CA PHE A 213 4.61 8.48 0.86
C PHE A 213 3.12 8.29 0.56
N LEU A 214 2.63 7.05 0.51
CA LEU A 214 1.21 6.76 0.30
C LEU A 214 0.35 7.39 1.40
N TYR A 215 0.80 7.36 2.65
CA TYR A 215 0.08 8.02 3.74
C TYR A 215 -0.06 9.53 3.48
N VAL A 216 1.03 10.22 3.12
CA VAL A 216 1.01 11.67 2.86
C VAL A 216 0.09 11.99 1.68
N VAL A 217 0.24 11.26 0.57
CA VAL A 217 -0.57 11.47 -0.64
C VAL A 217 -2.05 11.26 -0.34
N PHE A 218 -2.43 10.10 0.20
CA PHE A 218 -3.84 9.80 0.42
C PHE A 218 -4.45 10.63 1.56
N LYS A 219 -3.78 10.75 2.70
CA LYS A 219 -4.37 11.43 3.87
C LYS A 219 -4.31 12.95 3.75
N GLN A 220 -3.24 13.52 3.20
CA GLN A 220 -3.03 14.97 3.25
C GLN A 220 -3.32 15.67 1.92
N PHE A 221 -3.00 15.06 0.77
CA PHE A 221 -3.36 15.65 -0.53
C PHE A 221 -4.79 15.32 -0.93
N PHE A 222 -5.23 14.08 -0.75
CA PHE A 222 -6.58 13.63 -1.13
C PHE A 222 -7.58 13.60 0.03
N SER A 223 -7.17 13.97 1.25
CA SER A 223 -8.02 13.97 2.45
C SER A 223 -8.76 12.65 2.72
N VAL A 224 -8.22 11.52 2.23
CA VAL A 224 -8.82 10.20 2.39
C VAL A 224 -8.70 9.74 3.84
N ASN A 225 -9.80 9.22 4.39
CA ASN A 225 -9.78 8.58 5.69
C ASN A 225 -9.17 7.18 5.61
N LEU A 226 -7.83 7.14 5.64
CA LEU A 226 -7.08 5.90 5.82
C LEU A 226 -7.45 5.26 7.17
N ALA A 227 -7.61 3.94 7.17
CA ALA A 227 -7.96 3.17 8.36
C ALA A 227 -6.94 3.44 9.49
N PRO A 228 -7.34 4.11 10.59
CA PRO A 228 -6.42 4.42 11.68
C PRO A 228 -6.05 3.16 12.48
N GLY A 229 -6.98 2.20 12.58
CA GLY A 229 -6.79 0.92 13.26
C GLY A 229 -6.33 1.11 14.70
N ILE A 230 -5.24 0.44 15.07
CA ILE A 230 -4.67 0.50 16.43
C ILE A 230 -4.00 1.86 16.71
N LEU A 231 -3.70 2.67 15.68
CA LEU A 231 -3.03 3.96 15.83
C LEU A 231 -4.02 5.15 15.93
N ASP A 232 -5.25 4.89 16.38
CA ASP A 232 -6.30 5.89 16.53
C ASP A 232 -6.15 6.73 17.82
N PHE A 233 -5.06 7.51 17.91
CA PHE A 233 -4.73 8.40 19.04
C PHE A 233 -4.49 9.87 18.64
#